data_AF-A0A942JEE7-F1
#
_entry.id   AF-A0A942JEE7-F1
#
_cell.length_a   1.000
_cell.length_b   1.000
_cell.length_c   1.000
_cell.angle_alpha   90.00
_cell.angle_beta   90.00
_cell.angle_gamma   90.00
#
_symmetry.space_group_name_H-M   'P 1'
#
loop_
_entity.id
_entity.type
_entity.pdbx_description
1 polymer ?
#
loop_
_entity_poly.entity_id
_entity_poly.type
_entity_poly.pdbx_seq_one_letter_code
_entity_poly.pdbx_strand_id
1 'polypeptide(L)'
;DIKTVVEYDFVITNLIAIIAVGVIILITFRSVAIPILLIFTIQSSIWMNMAIPYFTGSPLIFIGYMIVSAVQLGATIDYAILLTSKYMYNRRTQTRYEAAEGAICASGNSIITSAAIMSAAGFTLGFISGVPSIAALGMLIGRGALLSCLMVLTLLPQLLMAGDGLIRFSTAGHSFINAKN
;
A
#
# COMPACT_ATOMS: atom_id res chain seq x y z
N ASP A 1 24.93 -21.49 2.35
CA ASP A 1 25.17 -20.05 2.22
C ASP A 1 23.94 -19.33 2.75
N ILE A 2 24.05 -18.57 3.85
CA ILE A 2 22.90 -17.98 4.55
C ILE A 2 22.15 -17.02 3.61
N LYS A 3 22.86 -16.29 2.75
CA LYS A 3 22.26 -15.32 1.85
C LYS A 3 21.24 -15.96 0.90
N THR A 4 21.58 -17.09 0.30
CA THR A 4 20.73 -17.77 -0.70
C THR A 4 19.46 -18.36 -0.07
N VAL A 5 19.55 -18.88 1.15
CA VAL A 5 18.39 -19.43 1.88
C VAL A 5 17.42 -18.31 2.24
N VAL A 6 17.93 -17.19 2.75
CA VAL A 6 17.08 -16.08 3.17
C VAL A 6 16.49 -15.33 1.96
N GLU A 7 17.20 -15.28 0.82
CA GLU A 7 16.65 -14.81 -0.47
C GLU A 7 15.48 -15.66 -0.95
N TYR A 8 15.62 -16.99 -0.89
CA TYR A 8 14.56 -17.92 -1.27
C TYR A 8 13.34 -17.82 -0.35
N ASP A 9 13.55 -17.81 0.96
CA ASP A 9 12.49 -17.68 1.96
C ASP A 9 11.74 -16.35 1.82
N PHE A 10 12.45 -15.27 1.46
CA PHE A 10 11.83 -13.97 1.22
C PHE A 10 10.88 -13.99 0.02
N VAL A 11 11.31 -14.56 -1.11
CA VAL A 11 10.47 -14.62 -2.32
C VAL A 11 9.20 -15.42 -2.03
N ILE A 12 9.32 -16.55 -1.33
CA ILE A 12 8.16 -17.36 -0.93
C ILE A 12 7.26 -16.58 0.03
N THR A 13 7.84 -15.95 1.06
CA THR A 13 7.07 -15.19 2.06
C THR A 13 6.32 -14.02 1.43
N ASN A 14 6.97 -13.28 0.51
CA ASN A 14 6.35 -12.18 -0.21
C ASN A 14 5.21 -12.68 -1.11
N LEU A 15 5.42 -13.78 -1.83
CA LEU A 15 4.39 -14.38 -2.69
C LEU A 15 3.18 -14.85 -1.87
N ILE A 16 3.40 -15.56 -0.76
CA ILE A 16 2.35 -16.01 0.16
C ILE A 16 1.60 -14.80 0.73
N ALA A 17 2.31 -13.74 1.14
CA ALA A 17 1.70 -12.52 1.66
C ALA A 17 0.80 -11.85 0.60
N ILE A 18 1.28 -11.69 -0.63
CA ILE A 18 0.49 -11.11 -1.73
C ILE A 18 -0.77 -11.94 -2.01
N ILE A 19 -0.64 -13.27 -2.07
CA ILE A 19 -1.78 -14.18 -2.29
C ILE A 19 -2.77 -14.07 -1.13
N ALA A 20 -2.30 -14.14 0.12
CA ALA A 20 -3.14 -14.06 1.30
C ALA A 20 -3.92 -12.73 1.35
N VAL A 21 -3.24 -11.62 1.07
CA VAL A 21 -3.85 -10.29 1.00
C VAL A 21 -4.87 -10.22 -0.14
N GLY A 22 -4.54 -10.75 -1.31
CA GLY A 22 -5.45 -10.85 -2.43
C GLY A 22 -6.72 -11.62 -2.08
N VAL A 23 -6.60 -12.75 -1.37
CA VAL A 23 -7.73 -13.55 -0.90
C VAL A 23 -8.57 -12.79 0.13
N ILE A 24 -7.95 -12.13 1.11
CA ILE A 24 -8.66 -11.34 2.12
C ILE A 24 -9.46 -10.22 1.45
N ILE A 25 -8.83 -9.43 0.58
CA ILE A 25 -9.49 -8.33 -0.14
C ILE A 25 -10.61 -8.86 -1.05
N LEU A 26 -10.39 -10.00 -1.73
CA LEU A 26 -11.41 -10.64 -2.55
C LEU A 26 -12.64 -11.03 -1.71
N ILE A 27 -12.44 -11.58 -0.51
CA ILE A 27 -13.53 -11.92 0.42
C ILE A 27 -14.23 -10.64 0.92
N THR A 28 -13.46 -9.62 1.29
CA THR A 28 -13.99 -8.36 1.83
C THR A 28 -14.84 -7.59 0.81
N PHE A 29 -14.37 -7.47 -0.42
CA PHE A 29 -15.01 -6.63 -1.44
C PHE A 29 -15.79 -7.41 -2.51
N ARG A 30 -15.71 -8.74 -2.52
CA ARG A 30 -16.36 -9.64 -3.50
C ARG A 30 -16.13 -9.21 -4.96
N SER A 31 -14.95 -8.66 -5.23
CA SER A 31 -14.53 -8.14 -6.53
C SER A 31 -13.08 -8.52 -6.77
N VAL A 32 -12.78 -9.04 -7.97
CA VAL A 32 -11.42 -9.48 -8.35
C VAL A 32 -10.59 -8.30 -8.86
N ALA A 33 -11.23 -7.25 -9.37
CA ALA A 33 -10.53 -6.05 -9.84
C ALA A 33 -9.84 -5.28 -8.70
N ILE A 34 -10.53 -5.15 -7.55
CA ILE A 34 -10.04 -4.42 -6.38
C ILE A 34 -8.69 -4.97 -5.86
N PRO A 35 -8.53 -6.27 -5.52
CA PRO A 35 -7.26 -6.78 -5.01
C PRO A 35 -6.10 -6.56 -5.97
N ILE A 36 -6.32 -6.69 -7.28
CA ILE A 36 -5.29 -6.47 -8.29
C ILE A 36 -4.81 -5.00 -8.27
N LEU A 37 -5.74 -4.04 -8.26
CA LEU A 37 -5.40 -2.61 -8.22
C LEU A 37 -4.66 -2.22 -6.93
N LEU A 38 -5.09 -2.77 -5.80
CA LEU A 38 -4.47 -2.51 -4.50
C LEU A 38 -3.05 -3.09 -4.45
N ILE A 39 -2.88 -4.37 -4.80
CA ILE A 39 -1.57 -5.04 -4.83
C ILE A 39 -0.62 -4.30 -5.77
N PHE A 40 -1.10 -3.89 -6.95
CA PHE A 40 -0.29 -3.11 -7.90
C PHE A 40 0.20 -1.79 -7.30
N THR A 41 -0.68 -1.06 -6.61
CA THR A 41 -0.33 0.20 -5.93
C THR A 41 0.70 -0.01 -4.82
N ILE A 42 0.49 -1.03 -3.98
CA ILE A 42 1.37 -1.38 -2.87
C ILE A 42 2.76 -1.76 -3.39
N GLN A 43 2.81 -2.64 -4.38
CA GLN A 43 4.08 -3.14 -4.91
C GLN A 43 4.86 -2.02 -5.63
N SER A 44 4.16 -1.14 -6.35
CA SER A 44 4.76 0.04 -6.97
C SER A 44 5.40 0.96 -5.93
N SER A 45 4.75 1.18 -4.79
CA SER A 45 5.31 1.99 -3.70
C SER A 45 6.57 1.37 -3.07
N ILE A 46 6.57 0.06 -2.86
CA ILE A 46 7.73 -0.67 -2.33
C ILE A 46 8.90 -0.58 -3.31
N TRP A 47 8.67 -0.82 -4.60
CA TRP A 47 9.71 -0.72 -5.62
C TRP A 47 10.28 0.69 -5.73
N MET A 48 9.45 1.74 -5.66
CA MET A 48 9.94 3.12 -5.63
C MET A 48 10.78 3.42 -4.39
N ASN A 49 10.37 2.93 -3.21
CA ASN A 49 11.16 3.10 -1.98
C ASN A 49 12.53 2.42 -2.08
N MET A 50 12.58 1.26 -2.76
CA MET A 50 13.79 0.43 -2.90
C MET A 50 14.68 0.84 -4.07
N ALA A 51 14.14 1.55 -5.06
CA ALA A 51 14.94 2.12 -6.14
C ALA A 51 15.98 3.11 -5.60
N ILE A 52 15.64 3.90 -4.59
CA ILE A 52 16.53 4.96 -4.09
C ILE A 52 17.83 4.39 -3.47
N PRO A 53 17.78 3.45 -2.51
CA PRO A 53 19.01 2.86 -1.99
C PRO A 53 19.78 2.03 -3.02
N TYR A 54 19.10 1.44 -4.02
CA TYR A 54 19.74 0.77 -5.16
C TYR A 54 20.62 1.74 -5.96
N PHE A 55 20.09 2.92 -6.31
CA PHE A 55 20.85 3.96 -7.02
C PHE A 55 21.90 4.66 -6.15
N THR A 56 21.68 4.73 -4.83
CA THR A 56 22.61 5.39 -3.90
C THR A 56 23.80 4.50 -3.52
N GLY A 57 23.80 3.22 -3.92
CA GLY A 57 24.88 2.28 -3.61
C GLY A 57 25.03 1.99 -2.11
N SER A 58 24.02 2.27 -1.29
CA SER A 58 24.07 1.95 0.13
C SER A 58 24.11 0.44 0.33
N PRO A 59 24.96 -0.08 1.24
CA PRO A 59 24.99 -1.49 1.59
C PRO A 59 23.70 -1.83 2.34
N LEU A 60 22.65 -2.13 1.58
CA LEU A 60 21.43 -2.70 2.11
C LEU A 60 21.77 -4.10 2.60
N ILE A 61 21.69 -4.28 3.92
CA ILE A 61 21.68 -5.63 4.47
C ILE A 61 20.46 -6.32 3.90
N PHE A 62 20.66 -7.54 3.39
CA PHE A 62 19.59 -8.34 2.80
C PHE A 62 18.34 -8.41 3.70
N ILE A 63 18.54 -8.54 5.02
CA ILE A 63 17.50 -8.51 6.05
C ILE A 63 16.73 -7.19 6.11
N GLY A 64 17.39 -6.07 5.83
CA GLY A 64 16.77 -4.76 5.89
C GLY A 64 15.68 -4.57 4.82
N TYR A 65 15.94 -5.04 3.60
CA TYR A 65 14.95 -5.05 2.52
C TYR A 65 13.70 -5.84 2.90
N MET A 66 13.87 -6.99 3.56
CA MET A 66 12.76 -7.84 3.94
C MET A 66 11.87 -7.19 4.99
N ILE A 67 12.47 -6.60 6.03
CA ILE A 67 11.74 -5.91 7.10
C ILE A 67 10.94 -4.75 6.51
N VAL A 68 11.58 -3.91 5.69
CA VAL A 68 10.92 -2.74 5.10
C VAL A 68 9.79 -3.17 4.19
N SER A 69 10.00 -4.20 3.36
CA SER A 69 8.95 -4.73 2.48
C SER A 69 7.75 -5.26 3.26
N ALA A 70 7.98 -5.99 4.36
CA ALA A 70 6.90 -6.51 5.20
C ALA A 70 6.12 -5.40 5.92
N VAL A 71 6.82 -4.45 6.53
CA VAL A 71 6.21 -3.30 7.23
C VAL A 71 5.44 -2.42 6.26
N GLN A 72 6.04 -2.10 5.12
CA GLN A 72 5.42 -1.25 4.11
C GLN A 72 4.22 -1.94 3.47
N LEU A 73 4.29 -3.24 3.18
CA LEU A 73 3.15 -4.03 2.71
C LEU A 73 1.99 -3.94 3.71
N GLY A 74 2.22 -4.20 5.00
CA GLY A 74 1.19 -4.13 6.03
C GLY A 74 0.53 -2.75 6.17
N ALA A 75 1.34 -1.69 6.30
CA ALA A 75 0.82 -0.33 6.45
C ALA A 75 0.07 0.15 5.19
N THR A 76 0.61 -0.14 4.00
CA THR A 76 -0.02 0.30 2.74
C THR A 76 -1.33 -0.44 2.49
N ILE A 77 -1.45 -1.70 2.89
CA ILE A 77 -2.70 -2.46 2.82
C ILE A 77 -3.77 -1.81 3.68
N ASP A 78 -3.44 -1.45 4.93
CA ASP A 78 -4.40 -0.81 5.83
C ASP A 78 -4.92 0.52 5.24
N TYR A 79 -4.01 1.35 4.73
CA TYR A 79 -4.38 2.61 4.06
C TYR A 79 -5.24 2.37 2.81
N ALA A 80 -4.87 1.39 2.00
CA ALA A 80 -5.56 1.07 0.77
C ALA A 80 -6.97 0.50 1.02
N ILE A 81 -7.12 -0.38 2.01
CA ILE A 81 -8.41 -0.93 2.42
C ILE A 81 -9.30 0.18 2.99
N LEU A 82 -8.77 1.05 3.83
CA LEU A 82 -9.53 2.15 4.41
C LEU A 82 -10.08 3.09 3.32
N LEU A 83 -9.21 3.54 2.40
CA LEU A 83 -9.60 4.42 1.31
C LEU A 83 -10.59 3.75 0.36
N THR A 84 -10.33 2.49 -0.02
CA THR A 84 -11.21 1.71 -0.90
C THR A 84 -12.58 1.48 -0.26
N SER A 85 -12.62 1.19 1.04
CA SER A 85 -13.88 1.01 1.78
C SER A 85 -14.74 2.27 1.75
N LYS A 86 -14.12 3.45 1.93
CA LYS A 86 -14.82 4.73 1.82
C LYS A 86 -15.24 5.05 0.39
N TYR A 87 -14.39 4.77 -0.60
CA TYR A 87 -14.75 4.90 -2.01
C TYR A 87 -15.98 4.05 -2.35
N MET A 88 -15.97 2.77 -2.00
CA MET A 88 -17.07 1.83 -2.28
C MET A 88 -18.36 2.22 -1.55
N TYR A 89 -18.25 2.79 -0.35
CA TYR A 89 -19.40 3.35 0.37
C TYR A 89 -20.00 4.55 -0.36
N ASN A 90 -19.18 5.53 -0.73
CA ASN A 90 -19.62 6.74 -1.43
C ASN A 90 -20.14 6.43 -2.84
N ARG A 91 -19.57 5.44 -3.52
CA ARG A 91 -19.97 5.03 -4.87
C ARG A 91 -21.38 4.45 -4.96
N ARG A 92 -22.00 4.12 -3.82
CA ARG A 92 -23.42 3.74 -3.74
C ARG A 92 -24.36 4.91 -3.97
N THR A 93 -23.93 6.14 -3.69
CA THR A 93 -24.77 7.35 -3.73
C THR A 93 -24.24 8.46 -4.63
N GLN A 94 -22.96 8.41 -5.03
CA GLN A 94 -22.25 9.49 -5.72
C GLN A 94 -21.60 9.04 -7.03
N THR A 95 -21.24 9.99 -7.88
CA THR A 95 -20.45 9.76 -9.11
C THR A 95 -19.01 9.31 -8.79
N ARG A 96 -18.24 8.82 -9.79
CA ARG A 96 -16.89 8.26 -9.55
C ARG A 96 -15.92 9.31 -9.00
N TYR A 97 -16.07 10.56 -9.46
CA TYR A 97 -15.25 11.68 -9.04
C TYR A 97 -15.59 12.09 -7.61
N GLU A 98 -16.87 12.31 -7.32
CA GLU A 98 -17.34 12.66 -5.97
C GLU A 98 -17.04 11.56 -4.96
N ALA A 99 -17.16 10.29 -5.35
CA ALA A 99 -16.85 9.17 -4.46
C ALA A 99 -15.35 9.11 -4.11
N ALA A 100 -14.47 9.40 -5.08
CA ALA A 100 -13.03 9.47 -4.86
C ALA A 100 -12.64 10.66 -3.98
N GLU A 101 -13.19 11.84 -4.28
CA GLU A 101 -12.97 13.05 -3.47
C GLU A 101 -13.48 12.84 -2.03
N GLY A 102 -14.70 12.34 -1.86
CA GLY A 102 -15.26 12.04 -0.55
C GLY A 102 -14.48 10.97 0.20
N ALA A 103 -13.90 9.99 -0.50
CA ALA A 103 -13.05 8.98 0.13
C ALA A 103 -11.76 9.61 0.64
N ILE A 104 -11.08 10.42 -0.17
CA ILE A 104 -9.85 11.13 0.23
C ILE A 104 -10.13 12.07 1.41
N CYS A 105 -11.22 12.84 1.38
CA CYS A 105 -11.59 13.72 2.49
C CYS A 105 -11.88 12.95 3.79
N ALA A 106 -12.52 11.77 3.69
CA ALA A 106 -12.89 10.97 4.85
C ALA A 106 -11.71 10.16 5.43
N SER A 107 -10.82 9.61 4.60
CA SER A 107 -9.71 8.76 5.04
C SER A 107 -8.35 9.45 5.07
N GLY A 108 -8.20 10.57 4.37
CA GLY A 108 -6.92 11.26 4.17
C GLY A 108 -6.25 11.65 5.48
N ASN A 109 -6.99 12.26 6.41
CA ASN A 109 -6.43 12.66 7.70
C ASN A 109 -5.93 11.46 8.53
N SER A 110 -6.69 10.36 8.52
CA SER A 110 -6.32 9.11 9.21
C SER A 110 -5.07 8.47 8.60
N ILE A 111 -4.99 8.43 7.26
CA ILE A 111 -3.84 7.87 6.54
C ILE A 111 -2.59 8.73 6.78
N ILE A 112 -2.71 10.05 6.64
CA ILE A 112 -1.60 10.99 6.84
C ILE A 112 -1.09 10.91 8.28
N THR A 113 -1.98 10.88 9.26
CA THR A 113 -1.58 10.79 10.68
C THR A 113 -0.85 9.48 10.96
N SER A 114 -1.38 8.35 10.49
CA SER A 114 -0.71 7.04 10.65
C SER A 114 0.65 7.02 9.97
N ALA A 115 0.74 7.50 8.73
CA ALA A 115 1.99 7.57 7.99
C ALA A 115 2.99 8.53 8.65
N ALA A 116 2.55 9.66 9.17
CA ALA A 116 3.40 10.62 9.87
C ALA A 116 3.97 10.02 11.15
N ILE A 117 3.17 9.29 11.94
CA ILE A 117 3.65 8.60 13.15
C ILE A 117 4.69 7.54 12.78
N MET A 118 4.41 6.71 11.78
CA MET A 118 5.35 5.69 11.34
C MET A 118 6.64 6.30 10.75
N SER A 119 6.52 7.42 10.04
CA SER A 119 7.65 8.16 9.50
C SER A 119 8.50 8.79 10.59
N ALA A 120 7.86 9.43 11.57
CA ALA A 120 8.53 10.01 12.72
C ALA A 120 9.27 8.93 13.52
N ALA A 121 8.65 7.78 13.76
CA ALA A 121 9.29 6.65 14.44
C ALA A 121 10.49 6.12 13.65
N GLY A 122 10.34 5.93 12.33
CA GLY A 122 11.41 5.47 11.44
C GLY A 122 12.59 6.44 11.40
N PHE A 123 12.34 7.73 11.21
CA PHE A 123 13.40 8.75 11.21
C PHE A 123 14.07 8.88 12.58
N THR A 124 13.28 8.84 13.66
CA THR A 124 13.82 8.88 15.03
C THR A 124 14.77 7.70 15.27
N LEU A 125 14.39 6.49 14.88
CA LEU A 125 15.29 5.33 14.90
C LEU A 125 16.53 5.53 14.02
N GLY A 126 16.35 6.13 12.84
CA GLY A 126 17.41 6.49 11.91
C GLY A 126 18.49 7.37 12.52
N PHE A 127 18.09 8.40 13.26
CA PHE A 127 19.00 9.38 13.84
C PHE A 127 19.58 8.99 15.19
N ILE A 128 18.85 8.22 16.00
CA ILE A 128 19.27 7.84 17.36
C ILE A 128 20.15 6.59 17.35
N SER A 129 19.99 5.69 16.36
CA SER A 129 20.69 4.41 16.40
C SER A 129 22.19 4.54 16.12
N GLY A 130 23.01 4.01 17.02
CA GLY A 130 24.46 3.88 16.84
C GLY A 130 24.89 2.74 15.91
N VAL A 131 23.94 1.90 15.45
CA VAL A 131 24.22 0.78 14.53
C VAL A 131 23.83 1.21 13.11
N PRO A 132 24.78 1.34 12.16
CA PRO A 132 24.51 1.82 10.80
C PRO A 132 23.38 1.06 10.08
N SER A 133 23.30 -0.24 10.34
CA SER A 133 22.25 -1.15 9.84
C SER A 133 20.85 -0.74 10.27
N ILE A 134 20.68 -0.43 11.55
CA ILE A 134 19.40 -0.07 12.16
C ILE A 134 19.04 1.37 11.76
N ALA A 135 20.03 2.25 11.69
CA ALA A 135 19.85 3.62 11.21
C ALA A 135 19.33 3.66 9.75
N ALA A 136 19.96 2.89 8.86
CA ALA A 136 19.53 2.77 7.47
C ALA A 136 18.11 2.18 7.34
N LEU A 137 17.80 1.18 8.15
CA LEU A 137 16.46 0.59 8.24
C LEU A 137 15.39 1.60 8.66
N GLY A 138 15.66 2.37 9.73
CA GLY A 138 14.75 3.41 10.20
C GLY A 138 14.47 4.46 9.12
N MET A 139 15.52 4.92 8.42
CA MET A 139 15.35 5.85 7.29
C MET A 139 14.53 5.25 6.15
N LEU A 140 14.73 3.97 5.81
CA LEU A 140 13.95 3.29 4.76
C LEU A 140 12.48 3.11 5.12
N ILE A 141 12.18 2.73 6.36
CA ILE A 141 10.80 2.61 6.85
C ILE A 141 10.13 3.98 6.84
N GLY A 142 10.83 5.02 7.33
CA GLY A 142 10.26 6.35 7.41
C GLY A 142 9.93 6.93 6.04
N ARG A 143 10.83 6.76 5.07
CA ARG A 143 10.59 7.15 3.67
C ARG A 143 9.50 6.30 3.01
N GLY A 144 9.52 5.00 3.26
CA GLY A 144 8.52 4.06 2.76
C GLY A 144 7.12 4.42 3.22
N ALA A 145 6.93 4.81 4.48
CA ALA A 145 5.65 5.27 5.02
C ALA A 145 5.11 6.50 4.28
N LEU A 146 5.95 7.53 4.07
CA LEU A 146 5.57 8.73 3.30
C LEU A 146 5.22 8.41 1.86
N LEU A 147 6.06 7.62 1.18
CA LEU A 147 5.84 7.19 -0.21
C LEU A 147 4.55 6.38 -0.35
N SER A 148 4.26 5.51 0.61
CA SER A 148 3.05 4.67 0.63
C SER A 148 1.81 5.52 0.81
N CYS A 149 1.84 6.47 1.76
CA CYS A 149 0.78 7.45 1.96
C CYS A 149 0.51 8.24 0.67
N LEU A 150 1.56 8.78 0.05
CA LEU A 150 1.44 9.55 -1.19
C LEU A 150 0.82 8.71 -2.31
N MET A 151 1.31 7.49 -2.53
CA MET A 151 0.80 6.58 -3.56
C MET A 151 -0.66 6.19 -3.30
N VAL A 152 -1.03 5.91 -2.05
CA VAL A 152 -2.41 5.54 -1.71
C VAL A 152 -3.37 6.73 -1.85
N LEU A 153 -2.94 7.96 -1.57
CA LEU A 153 -3.81 9.13 -1.70
C LEU A 153 -3.91 9.68 -3.12
N THR A 154 -2.94 9.40 -3.99
CA THR A 154 -2.89 9.94 -5.36
C THR A 154 -3.19 8.88 -6.43
N LEU A 155 -2.46 7.76 -6.41
CA LEU A 155 -2.54 6.72 -7.43
C LEU A 155 -3.78 5.83 -7.23
N LEU A 156 -4.08 5.43 -5.99
CA LEU A 156 -5.18 4.51 -5.72
C LEU A 156 -6.56 5.06 -6.14
N PRO A 157 -6.94 6.33 -5.83
CA PRO A 157 -8.24 6.86 -6.23
C PRO A 157 -8.36 6.92 -7.76
N GLN A 158 -7.28 7.30 -8.45
CA GLN A 158 -7.23 7.32 -9.92
C GLN A 158 -7.41 5.92 -10.51
N LEU A 159 -6.74 4.92 -9.93
CA LEU A 159 -6.87 3.52 -10.34
C LEU A 159 -8.28 2.97 -10.07
N LEU A 160 -8.90 3.31 -8.93
CA LEU A 160 -10.28 2.93 -8.62
C LEU A 160 -11.28 3.58 -9.58
N MET A 161 -11.07 4.84 -9.96
CA MET A 161 -11.91 5.54 -10.93
C MET A 161 -11.75 5.01 -12.36
N ALA A 162 -10.52 4.71 -12.78
CA ALA A 162 -10.24 4.10 -14.08
C ALA A 162 -10.76 2.65 -14.14
N GLY A 163 -10.63 1.93 -13.03
CA GLY A 163 -11.13 0.57 -12.83
C GLY A 163 -12.62 0.48 -12.53
N ASP A 164 -13.36 1.60 -12.41
CA ASP A 164 -14.79 1.60 -12.02
C ASP A 164 -15.64 0.70 -12.92
N GLY A 165 -15.31 0.64 -14.22
CA GLY A 165 -15.97 -0.28 -15.17
C GLY A 165 -15.72 -1.76 -14.87
N LEU A 166 -14.47 -2.12 -14.58
CA LEU A 166 -14.08 -3.50 -14.21
C LEU A 166 -14.61 -3.89 -12.83
N ILE A 167 -14.64 -2.94 -11.88
CA ILE A 167 -15.19 -3.14 -10.54
C ILE A 167 -16.69 -3.39 -10.63
N ARG A 168 -17.45 -2.61 -11.43
CA ARG A 168 -18.88 -2.85 -11.65
C ARG A 168 -19.16 -4.23 -12.24
N PHE A 169 -18.34 -4.66 -13.21
CA PHE A 169 -18.51 -5.97 -13.86
C PHE A 169 -18.14 -7.14 -12.95
N SER A 170 -17.06 -7.00 -12.16
CA SER A 170 -16.54 -8.08 -11.30
C SER A 170 -17.22 -8.18 -9.94
N THR A 171 -17.96 -7.16 -9.51
CA THR A 171 -18.57 -7.15 -8.17
C THR A 171 -19.95 -7.80 -8.21
N ALA A 172 -20.03 -9.05 -7.76
CA ALA A 172 -21.30 -9.74 -7.59
C ALA A 172 -22.04 -9.19 -6.34
N GLY A 173 -23.07 -8.37 -6.57
CA GLY A 173 -24.08 -8.06 -5.54
C GLY A 173 -24.05 -6.67 -4.88
N HIS A 174 -23.18 -5.74 -5.29
CA HIS A 174 -23.30 -4.34 -4.88
C HIS A 174 -24.12 -3.55 -5.91
N SER A 175 -25.26 -3.00 -5.49
CA SER A 175 -26.04 -2.03 -6.28
C SER A 175 -25.24 -0.74 -6.39
N PHE A 176 -24.51 -0.55 -7.49
CA PHE A 176 -23.88 0.72 -7.85
C PHE A 176 -24.92 1.61 -8.53
N ILE A 177 -24.90 2.92 -8.26
CA ILE A 177 -25.75 3.85 -9.01
C ILE A 177 -25.45 3.74 -10.50
N ASN A 178 -26.53 3.49 -11.25
CA ASN A 178 -26.53 3.45 -12.69
C ASN A 178 -26.07 4.83 -13.18
N ALA A 179 -25.01 4.88 -13.98
CA ALA A 179 -24.40 6.12 -14.48
C ALA A 179 -25.25 6.76 -15.59
N LYS A 180 -26.57 6.81 -15.42
CA LYS A 180 -27.53 7.21 -16.46
C LYS A 180 -28.42 8.40 -16.13
N ASN A 181 -28.20 9.09 -15.00
CA ASN A 181 -28.82 10.39 -14.73
C ASN A 181 -27.75 11.43 -14.46
#